data_AF-A0A059EYV7-F1
#
_entry.id   AF-A0A059EYV7-F1
#
_cell.length_a   1.000
_cell.length_b   1.000
_cell.length_c   1.000
_cell.angle_alpha   90.00
_cell.angle_beta   90.00
_cell.angle_gamma   90.00
#
_symmetry.space_group_name_H-M   'P 1'
#
loop_
_entity.id
_entity.type
_entity.pdbx_description
1 polymer ?
#
loop_
_entity_poly.entity_id
_entity_poly.type
_entity_poly.pdbx_seq_one_letter_code
_entity_poly.pdbx_strand_id
1 'polypeptide(L)'
;MFFYSGLSCHFLIFLITPAYSIQGTARPIRYQVLVNESNFSNDDLQQFIHNMSYSYQRSNKAVAGVSPVRFAHLAALRAKAYVDKCDETVKVRQPFENLTENLYYL
;
A
#
# COMPACT_ATOMS: atom_id res chain seq x y z
N MET A 1 5.59 -16.04 8.25
CA MET A 1 6.76 -16.82 7.78
C MET A 1 7.45 -15.99 6.71
N PHE A 2 8.59 -15.39 7.05
CA PHE A 2 9.36 -14.51 6.17
C PHE A 2 10.31 -15.37 5.33
N PHE A 3 10.23 -15.30 4.00
CA PHE A 3 11.10 -16.04 3.11
C PHE A 3 12.15 -15.08 2.54
N TYR A 4 13.38 -15.18 3.03
CA TYR A 4 14.55 -14.57 2.42
C TYR A 4 15.04 -15.48 1.28
N SER A 5 14.87 -15.07 0.03
CA SER A 5 15.58 -15.68 -1.10
C SER A 5 16.92 -14.98 -1.25
N GLY A 6 18.03 -15.67 -0.96
CA GLY A 6 19.40 -15.15 -1.07
C GLY A 6 19.86 -14.89 -2.50
N LEU A 7 19.26 -13.92 -3.20
CA LEU A 7 19.63 -13.51 -4.54
C LEU A 7 20.01 -12.02 -4.58
N SER A 8 21.32 -11.79 -4.67
CA SER A 8 22.02 -10.55 -5.05
C SER A 8 21.95 -9.35 -4.09
N CYS A 9 23.10 -9.06 -3.47
CA CYS A 9 23.38 -7.90 -2.63
C CYS A 9 23.23 -6.53 -3.34
N HIS A 10 22.78 -6.49 -4.59
CA HIS A 10 22.62 -5.26 -5.38
C HIS A 10 21.19 -4.71 -5.41
N PHE A 11 20.18 -5.50 -5.02
CA PHE A 11 18.79 -5.06 -4.96
C PHE A 11 18.09 -5.71 -3.77
N LEU A 12 17.73 -4.93 -2.75
CA LEU A 12 17.03 -5.42 -1.57
C LEU A 12 15.58 -5.77 -1.94
N ILE A 13 15.29 -7.06 -2.10
CA ILE A 13 13.97 -7.59 -2.43
C ILE A 13 13.53 -8.54 -1.32
N PHE A 14 12.33 -8.35 -0.77
CA PHE A 14 11.77 -9.23 0.25
C PHE A 14 10.28 -9.53 0.03
N LEU A 15 9.86 -10.72 0.43
CA LEU A 15 8.49 -11.21 0.33
C LEU A 15 7.83 -11.21 1.72
N ILE A 16 6.80 -10.39 1.90
CA ILE A 16 6.06 -10.29 3.18
C ILE A 16 4.60 -10.70 2.95
N THR A 17 4.10 -11.53 3.86
CA THR A 17 2.69 -11.91 3.95
C THR A 17 2.12 -11.35 5.26
N PRO A 18 1.62 -10.11 5.26
CA PRO A 18 1.15 -9.46 6.50
C PRO A 18 -0.23 -9.97 6.94
N ALA A 19 -1.09 -10.36 6.00
CA ALA A 19 -2.45 -10.78 6.29
C ALA A 19 -2.58 -12.29 6.49
N TYR A 20 -3.53 -12.68 7.33
CA TYR A 20 -3.98 -14.06 7.44
C TYR A 20 -4.90 -14.41 6.26
N SER A 21 -4.73 -15.61 5.70
CA SER A 21 -5.57 -16.10 4.60
C SER A 21 -6.82 -16.76 5.12
N ILE A 22 -7.96 -16.13 4.84
CA ILE A 22 -9.28 -16.66 5.24
C ILE A 22 -9.68 -17.83 4.34
N GLN A 23 -9.29 -17.79 3.06
CA GLN A 23 -9.53 -18.86 2.09
C GLN A 23 -8.32 -19.03 1.16
N GLY A 24 -7.99 -20.29 0.85
CA GLY A 24 -6.89 -20.64 -0.05
C GLY A 24 -5.50 -20.33 0.51
N THR A 25 -4.51 -20.27 -0.37
CA THR A 25 -3.12 -19.97 -0.02
C THR A 25 -2.84 -18.47 -0.03
N ALA A 26 -2.09 -18.01 0.98
CA ALA A 26 -1.70 -16.61 1.07
C ALA A 26 -0.79 -16.21 -0.09
N ARG A 27 -1.11 -15.11 -0.78
CA ARG A 27 -0.22 -14.53 -1.78
C ARG A 27 0.79 -13.59 -1.11
N PRO A 28 2.10 -13.91 -1.10
CA PRO A 28 3.12 -13.01 -0.57
C PRO A 28 3.26 -11.77 -1.45
N ILE A 29 3.55 -10.62 -0.83
CA ILE A 29 3.77 -9.34 -1.52
C ILE A 29 5.28 -9.11 -1.65
N ARG A 30 5.72 -8.82 -2.88
CA ARG A 30 7.12 -8.49 -3.18
C ARG A 30 7.37 -7.01 -2.98
N TYR A 31 8.23 -6.67 -2.05
CA TYR A 31 8.75 -5.33 -1.83
C TYR A 31 10.16 -5.24 -2.40
N GLN A 32 10.45 -4.12 -3.06
CA GLN A 32 11.75 -3.82 -3.65
C GLN A 32 12.14 -2.42 -3.19
N VAL A 33 13.26 -2.32 -2.49
CA VAL A 33 13.79 -1.03 -2.05
C VAL A 33 14.51 -0.40 -3.23
N LEU A 34 14.01 0.75 -3.70
CA LEU A 34 14.61 1.51 -4.79
C LEU A 34 15.65 2.50 -4.26
N VAL A 35 15.35 3.15 -3.14
CA VAL A 35 16.17 4.18 -2.50
C VAL A 35 16.07 4.00 -0.99
N ASN A 36 17.21 4.05 -0.28
CA ASN A 36 17.29 3.97 1.17
C ASN A 36 18.34 4.95 1.71
N GLU A 37 17.97 6.22 1.82
CA GLU A 37 18.85 7.28 2.35
C GLU A 37 18.99 7.21 3.86
N SER A 38 17.99 6.67 4.56
CA SER A 38 17.97 6.52 6.01
C SER A 38 18.82 5.35 6.53
N ASN A 39 19.49 4.60 5.64
CA ASN A 39 20.33 3.45 5.97
C ASN A 39 19.65 2.40 6.88
N PHE A 40 18.35 2.14 6.67
CA PHE A 40 17.67 1.10 7.44
C PHE A 40 18.24 -0.29 7.16
N SER A 41 18.33 -1.12 8.21
CA SER A 41 18.59 -2.56 8.05
C SER A 41 17.40 -3.24 7.37
N ASN A 42 17.65 -4.39 6.75
CA ASN A 42 16.61 -5.21 6.13
C ASN A 42 15.57 -5.68 7.16
N ASP A 43 16.02 -6.06 8.35
CA ASP A 43 15.12 -6.53 9.41
C ASP A 43 14.23 -5.38 9.91
N ASP A 44 14.80 -4.19 10.06
CA ASP A 44 14.06 -2.98 10.45
C ASP A 44 13.00 -2.63 9.41
N LEU A 45 13.35 -2.69 8.12
CA LEU A 45 12.40 -2.44 7.02
C LEU A 45 11.27 -3.46 7.00
N GLN A 46 11.58 -4.74 7.21
CA GLN A 46 10.57 -5.79 7.24
C GLN A 46 9.61 -5.60 8.41
N GLN A 47 10.13 -5.30 9.60
CA GLN A 47 9.32 -5.07 10.78
C GLN A 47 8.51 -3.78 10.67
N PHE A 48 9.08 -2.72 10.11
CA PHE A 48 8.38 -1.47 9.83
C PHE A 48 7.18 -1.68 8.89
N ILE A 49 7.40 -2.38 7.77
CA ILE A 49 6.34 -2.70 6.80
C ILE A 49 5.26 -3.58 7.42
N HIS A 50 5.67 -4.58 8.20
CA HIS A 50 4.73 -5.43 8.93
C HIS A 50 3.88 -4.61 9.89
N ASN A 51 4.48 -3.73 10.70
CA ASN A 51 3.76 -2.88 11.65
C ASN A 51 2.78 -1.93 10.95
N MET A 52 3.18 -1.31 9.84
CA MET A 52 2.29 -0.45 9.07
C MET A 52 1.08 -1.18 8.46
N SER A 53 1.14 -2.50 8.28
CA SER A 53 -0.01 -3.28 7.77
C SER A 53 -1.18 -3.39 8.77
N TYR A 54 -0.93 -3.08 10.05
CA TYR A 54 -1.95 -3.04 11.12
C TYR A 54 -2.58 -1.66 11.29
N SER A 55 -2.02 -0.60 10.71
CA SER A 55 -2.51 0.78 10.85
C SER A 55 -3.74 1.11 9.98
N TYR A 56 -4.42 0.09 9.44
CA TYR A 56 -5.54 0.30 8.52
C TYR A 56 -6.85 0.48 9.26
N GLN A 57 -7.39 1.70 9.27
CA GLN A 57 -8.53 2.10 10.10
C GLN A 57 -9.84 1.36 9.82
N ARG A 58 -10.04 0.80 8.61
CA ARG A 58 -11.29 0.09 8.26
C ARG A 58 -11.31 -1.38 8.70
N SER A 59 -10.22 -1.91 9.27
CA SER A 59 -10.17 -3.31 9.71
C SER A 59 -9.27 -3.50 10.93
N ASN A 60 -9.73 -4.29 11.90
CA ASN A 60 -8.92 -4.72 13.06
C ASN A 60 -7.98 -5.90 12.72
N LYS A 61 -7.68 -6.13 11.44
CA LYS A 61 -6.82 -7.21 10.96
C LYS A 61 -5.74 -6.63 10.06
N ALA A 62 -4.58 -7.27 10.06
CA ALA A 62 -3.52 -6.95 9.10
C ALA A 62 -4.04 -7.09 7.67
N VAL A 63 -3.80 -6.05 6.88
CA VAL A 63 -4.22 -6.01 5.48
C VAL A 63 -3.10 -6.54 4.59
N ALA A 64 -3.47 -7.18 3.47
CA ALA A 64 -2.51 -7.56 2.45
C ALA A 64 -1.94 -6.30 1.79
N GLY A 65 -0.79 -5.84 2.29
CA GLY A 65 -0.09 -4.64 1.84
C GLY A 65 0.08 -3.61 2.95
N VAL A 66 0.82 -2.54 2.66
CA VAL A 66 0.99 -1.43 3.61
C VAL A 66 -0.24 -0.53 3.61
N SER A 67 -0.67 -0.04 4.79
CA SER A 67 -1.81 0.88 4.94
C SER A 67 -1.80 2.08 3.97
N PRO A 68 -0.71 2.86 3.80
CA PRO A 68 -0.67 3.96 2.84
C PRO A 68 -0.92 3.53 1.39
N VAL A 69 -0.40 2.37 0.97
CA VAL A 69 -0.65 1.84 -0.39
C VAL A 69 -2.14 1.50 -0.56
N ARG A 70 -2.75 0.93 0.49
CA ARG A 70 -4.18 0.63 0.52
C ARG A 70 -5.02 1.91 0.42
N PHE A 71 -4.63 2.97 1.11
CA PHE A 71 -5.28 4.29 1.06
C PHE A 71 -5.14 4.93 -0.32
N ALA A 72 -3.96 4.86 -0.96
CA ALA A 72 -3.78 5.36 -2.32
C ALA A 72 -4.70 4.65 -3.32
N HIS A 73 -4.91 3.35 -3.16
CA HIS A 73 -5.85 2.61 -4.01
C HIS A 73 -7.30 3.04 -3.80
N LEU A 74 -7.73 3.27 -2.56
CA LEU A 74 -9.06 3.82 -2.27
C LEU A 74 -9.24 5.23 -2.84
N ALA A 75 -8.23 6.09 -2.70
CA ALA A 75 -8.22 7.42 -3.28
C ALA A 75 -8.33 7.37 -4.80
N ALA A 76 -7.59 6.49 -5.48
CA ALA A 76 -7.67 6.30 -6.92
C ALA A 76 -9.05 5.78 -7.39
N LEU A 77 -9.64 4.83 -6.65
CA LEU A 77 -11.00 4.36 -6.90
C LEU A 77 -12.03 5.48 -6.75
N ARG A 78 -11.87 6.34 -5.75
CA ARG A 78 -12.73 7.50 -5.54
C ARG A 78 -12.54 8.55 -6.63
N ALA A 79 -11.30 8.84 -7.02
CA ALA A 79 -10.97 9.74 -8.12
C ALA A 79 -11.61 9.29 -9.44
N LYS A 80 -11.66 7.98 -9.71
CA LYS A 80 -12.32 7.42 -10.89
C LYS A 80 -13.81 7.77 -10.96
N ALA A 81 -14.49 7.96 -9.83
CA ALA A 81 -15.89 8.38 -9.80
C ALA A 81 -16.09 9.87 -10.15
N TYR A 82 -15.02 10.67 -10.09
CA TYR A 82 -15.03 12.10 -10.44
C TYR A 82 -14.58 12.38 -11.89
N VAL A 83 -14.31 11.32 -12.67
CA VAL A 83 -13.95 11.45 -14.08
C VAL A 83 -15.23 11.59 -14.90
N ASP A 84 -15.46 12.80 -15.41
CA ASP A 84 -16.55 13.08 -16.34
C ASP A 84 -16.13 12.61 -17.74
N LYS A 85 -16.84 11.62 -18.29
CA LYS A 85 -16.51 10.99 -19.58
C LYS A 85 -17.15 11.68 -20.80
N CYS A 86 -17.86 12.79 -20.58
CA CYS A 86 -18.68 13.42 -21.61
C CYS A 86 -17.88 14.29 -22.60
N ASP A 87 -16.64 14.64 -22.27
CA ASP A 87 -15.78 15.49 -23.11
C ASP A 87 -14.59 14.68 -23.68
N GLU A 88 -14.12 15.04 -24.88
CA GLU A 88 -12.86 14.51 -25.45
C GLU A 88 -11.64 14.78 -24.57
N THR A 89 -11.77 15.70 -23.60
CA THR A 89 -10.79 16.01 -22.56
C THR A 89 -11.18 15.36 -21.24
N VAL A 90 -10.27 14.58 -20.64
CA VAL A 90 -10.47 14.02 -19.29
C VAL A 90 -10.42 15.15 -18.26
N LYS A 91 -11.59 15.62 -17.82
CA LYS A 91 -11.72 16.57 -16.71
C LYS A 91 -12.04 15.80 -15.43
N VAL A 92 -11.23 16.01 -14.40
CA VAL A 92 -11.48 15.46 -13.06
C VAL A 92 -12.14 16.54 -12.23
N ARG A 93 -13.35 16.27 -11.73
CA ARG A 93 -14.00 17.16 -10.77
C ARG A 93 -13.21 17.15 -9.47
N GLN A 94 -12.82 18.33 -9.00
CA GLN A 94 -12.14 18.46 -7.71
C GLN A 94 -13.12 18.22 -6.55
N PRO A 95 -12.65 17.64 -5.43
CA PRO A 95 -13.42 17.59 -4.19
C PRO A 95 -13.73 18.99 -3.67
N PHE A 96 -14.73 19.09 -2.79
CA PHE A 96 -15.01 20.34 -2.08
C PHE A 96 -13.82 20.73 -1.17
N GLU A 97 -13.50 22.02 -1.04
CA GLU A 97 -12.30 22.52 -0.33
C GLU A 97 -12.19 21.98 1.11
N ASN A 98 -13.32 21.87 1.82
CA ASN A 98 -13.39 21.39 3.21
C ASN A 98 -13.06 19.88 3.37
N LEU A 99 -12.93 19.14 2.27
CA LEU A 99 -12.61 17.71 2.27
C LEU A 99 -11.13 17.44 1.97
N THR A 100 -10.36 18.45 1.54
CA THR A 100 -8.99 18.25 1.06
C THR A 100 -8.04 17.71 2.14
N GLU A 101 -8.24 18.12 3.39
CA GLU A 101 -7.43 17.69 4.54
C GLU A 101 -7.96 16.41 5.22
N ASN A 102 -9.11 15.90 4.77
CA ASN A 102 -9.78 14.74 5.37
C ASN A 102 -9.60 13.48 4.52
N LEU A 103 -9.58 12.31 5.17
CA LEU A 103 -9.60 10.99 4.51
C LEU A 103 -11.00 10.65 3.95
N TYR A 104 -11.52 11.48 3.04
CA TYR A 104 -12.89 11.38 2.49
C TYR A 104 -13.15 10.14 1.62
N TYR A 105 -12.11 9.37 1.32
CA TYR A 105 -12.16 8.15 0.51
C TYR A 105 -12.09 6.86 1.34
N LEU A 106 -12.05 6.97 2.67
CA LEU A 106 -12.27 5.84 3.57
C LEU A 106 -13.75 5.45 3.63
#